data_AF-A0A6A2Y2M6-F1
#
_entry.id   AF-A0A6A2Y2M6-F1
#
_cell.length_a   1.000
_cell.length_b   1.000
_cell.length_c   1.000
_cell.angle_alpha   90.00
_cell.angle_beta   90.00
_cell.angle_gamma   90.00
#
_symmetry.space_group_name_H-M   'P 1'
#
loop_
_entity.id
_entity.type
_entity.pdbx_description
1 polymer ?
#
loop_
_entity_poly.entity_id
_entity_poly.type
_entity_poly.pdbx_seq_one_letter_code
_entity_poly.pdbx_strand_id
1 'polypeptide(L)' 'MNMPLALCEKRDPKGLYKLARAGKIKGFTGIDDPYDLPLNCEIEINQKGGVCPMPSAMAGEVVTYLEDKGYLQD' A
#
# COMPACT_ATOMS: atom_id res chain seq x y z
N MET A 1 -2.96 -1.34 2.36
CA MET A 1 -1.80 -0.42 2.34
C MET A 1 -2.31 0.96 1.97
N ASN A 2 -2.30 1.91 2.90
CA ASN A 2 -2.62 3.31 2.64
C ASN A 2 -1.31 4.11 2.58
N MET A 3 -0.81 4.32 1.38
CA MET A 3 0.43 5.06 1.13
C MET A 3 0.16 6.17 0.11
N PRO A 4 0.69 7.40 0.31
CA PRO A 4 0.48 8.48 -0.65
C PRO A 4 1.01 8.13 -2.03
N LEU A 5 0.26 8.50 -3.07
CA LEU A 5 0.65 8.31 -4.47
C LEU A 5 2.06 8.82 -4.76
N ALA A 6 2.40 10.01 -4.24
CA ALA A 6 3.73 10.61 -4.43
C ALA A 6 4.87 9.72 -3.91
N LEU A 7 4.67 8.98 -2.82
CA LEU A 7 5.65 8.02 -2.32
C LEU A 7 5.76 6.79 -3.25
N CYS A 8 4.63 6.27 -3.72
CA CYS A 8 4.57 5.14 -4.65
C CYS A 8 5.25 5.48 -5.99
N GLU A 9 4.94 6.64 -6.56
CA GLU A 9 5.54 7.16 -7.79
C GLU A 9 7.02 7.50 -7.63
N LYS A 10 7.44 7.99 -6.45
CA LYS A 10 8.88 8.18 -6.16
C LYS A 10 9.65 6.87 -6.13
N ARG A 11 9.04 5.79 -5.64
CA ARG A 11 9.68 4.45 -5.57
C ARG A 11 9.79 3.81 -6.93
N ASP A 12 8.71 3.89 -7.73
CA ASP A 12 8.54 3.34 -9.08
C ASP A 12 9.51 2.20 -9.46
N PRO A 13 9.51 1.07 -8.72
CA PRO A 13 10.56 0.06 -8.82
C PRO A 13 10.62 -0.63 -10.19
N LYS A 14 9.52 -0.53 -10.95
CA LYS A 14 9.36 -1.13 -12.27
C LYS A 14 9.31 -0.10 -13.40
N GLY A 15 9.40 1.20 -13.09
CA GLY A 15 9.26 2.25 -14.10
C GLY A 15 7.84 2.43 -14.65
N LEU A 16 6.82 1.84 -14.00
CA LEU A 16 5.45 1.84 -14.51
C LEU A 16 4.81 3.23 -14.42
N TYR A 17 5.04 3.95 -13.31
CA TYR A 17 4.55 5.32 -13.19
C TYR A 17 5.18 6.23 -14.24
N LYS A 18 6.49 6.10 -14.47
CA LYS A 18 7.18 6.83 -15.54
C LYS A 18 6.57 6.55 -16.93
N LEU A 19 6.26 5.28 -17.24
CA LEU A 19 5.65 4.90 -18.52
C LEU A 19 4.21 5.44 -18.65
N ALA A 20 3.43 5.40 -17.56
CA ALA A 20 2.08 5.97 -17.52
C ALA A 20 2.09 7.49 -17.71
N ARG A 21 2.97 8.22 -17.01
CA ARG A 21 3.16 9.67 -17.20
C ARG A 21 3.62 10.03 -18.62
N ALA A 22 4.36 9.14 -19.29
CA ALA A 22 4.74 9.29 -20.69
C ALA A 22 3.64 8.90 -21.69
N GLY A 23 2.44 8.55 -21.22
CA GLY A 23 1.29 8.17 -22.05
C GLY A 23 1.42 6.79 -22.72
N LYS A 24 2.41 5.98 -22.34
CA LYS A 24 2.65 4.64 -22.91
C LYS A 24 1.75 3.57 -22.31
N ILE A 25 1.22 3.82 -21.11
CA ILE A 25 0.23 2.98 -20.43
C ILE A 25 -0.98 3.87 -20.16
N LYS A 26 -2.15 3.43 -20.63
CA LYS A 26 -3.45 4.09 -20.40
C LYS A 26 -4.21 3.32 -19.31
N GLY A 27 -5.09 4.01 -18.59
CA GLY A 27 -5.88 3.39 -17.52
C GLY A 27 -5.02 2.90 -16.37
N PHE A 28 -3.96 3.65 -16.04
CA PHE A 28 -3.05 3.34 -14.95
C PHE A 28 -3.60 3.91 -13.64
N THR A 29 -3.87 3.01 -12.70
CA THR A 29 -4.44 3.32 -11.38
C THR A 29 -3.61 4.37 -10.63
N GLY A 30 -4.27 5.42 -10.16
CA GLY A 30 -3.68 6.58 -9.48
C GLY A 30 -3.14 7.67 -10.44
N ILE A 31 -3.16 7.46 -11.75
CA ILE A 31 -2.75 8.46 -12.76
C ILE A 31 -3.95 8.94 -13.57
N ASP A 32 -4.49 8.08 -14.42
CA ASP A 32 -5.63 8.36 -15.32
C ASP A 32 -6.81 7.42 -15.08
N ASP A 33 -6.69 6.52 -14.10
CA ASP A 33 -7.76 5.67 -13.56
C ASP A 33 -7.78 5.79 -12.02
N PRO A 34 -8.95 5.92 -11.36
CA PRO A 34 -9.02 6.11 -9.91
C PRO A 34 -8.62 4.84 -9.14
N TYR A 35 -8.21 5.02 -7.89
CA TYR A 35 -8.08 3.92 -6.92
C TYR A 35 -9.19 4.03 -5.89
N ASP A 36 -10.07 3.03 -5.83
CA ASP A 36 -11.14 2.98 -4.84
C ASP A 36 -10.62 2.42 -3.52
N LEU A 37 -10.60 3.27 -2.49
CA LEU A 37 -10.16 2.89 -1.15
C LEU A 37 -11.18 1.95 -0.48
N PRO A 38 -10.73 0.95 0.31
CA PRO A 38 -11.63 0.14 1.12
C PRO A 38 -12.45 1.00 2.08
N LEU A 39 -13.77 0.79 2.14
CA LEU A 39 -14.67 1.54 3.02
C LEU A 39 -14.63 1.06 4.48
N ASN A 40 -14.31 -0.21 4.71
CA ASN A 40 -14.23 -0.82 6.03
C ASN A 40 -13.22 -1.96 6.03
N CYS A 41 -11.93 -1.61 6.13
CA CYS A 41 -10.85 -2.60 6.23
C CYS A 41 -10.59 -3.01 7.68
N GLU A 42 -10.21 -4.27 7.89
CA GLU A 42 -9.83 -4.79 9.20
C GLU A 42 -8.50 -4.23 9.70
N ILE A 43 -7.55 -3.99 8.78
CA ILE A 43 -6.23 -3.44 9.07
C ILE A 43 -5.85 -2.40 8.02
N GLU A 44 -5.44 -1.22 8.47
CA GLU A 44 -4.90 -0.17 7.61
C GLU A 44 -3.41 0.08 7.91
N ILE A 45 -2.54 -0.44 7.06
CA ILE A 45 -1.10 -0.17 7.15
C ILE A 45 -0.77 1.15 6.45
N ASN A 46 -0.26 2.13 7.21
CA ASN A 46 0.07 3.47 6.74
C ASN A 46 1.48 3.93 7.17
N GLN A 47 1.85 5.17 6.81
CA GLN A 47 3.10 5.78 7.27
C GLN A 47 3.01 6.14 8.76
N LYS A 48 4.05 5.79 9.53
CA LYS A 48 4.18 6.17 10.95
C LYS A 48 5.09 7.40 11.03
N GLY A 49 4.55 8.56 11.42
CA GLY A 49 5.30 9.82 11.48
C GLY A 49 5.84 10.30 10.13
N GLY A 50 5.14 10.01 9.03
CA GLY A 50 5.60 10.32 7.67
C GLY A 50 6.65 9.37 7.09
N VAL A 51 7.03 8.33 7.84
CA VAL A 51 7.99 7.31 7.41
C VAL A 51 7.25 6.02 7.09
N CYS A 52 7.57 5.41 5.95
CA CYS A 52 7.06 4.08 5.63
C CYS A 52 7.71 3.04 6.56
N PRO A 53 6.95 2.24 7.31
CA PRO A 53 7.52 1.21 8.16
C PRO A 53 8.24 0.13 7.34
N MET A 54 9.12 -0.60 8.01
CA MET A 54 9.77 -1.77 7.42
C MET A 54 8.75 -2.88 7.16
N PRO A 55 8.92 -3.70 6.10
CA PRO A 55 8.03 -4.83 5.81
C PRO A 55 7.80 -5.77 7.00
N SER A 56 8.85 -6.06 7.79
CA SER A 56 8.74 -6.91 8.98
C SER A 56 7.83 -6.31 10.06
N ALA A 57 7.88 -5.00 10.28
CA ALA A 57 7.01 -4.32 11.24
C ALA A 57 5.55 -4.32 10.79
N MET A 58 5.30 -4.14 9.48
CA MET A 58 3.96 -4.22 8.90
C MET A 58 3.40 -5.65 8.97
N ALA A 59 4.23 -6.65 8.70
CA ALA A 59 3.84 -8.05 8.86
C ALA A 59 3.54 -8.41 10.32
N GLY A 60 4.32 -7.89 11.27
CA GLY A 60 4.07 -8.08 12.71
C GLY A 60 2.70 -7.53 13.15
N GLU A 61 2.27 -6.40 12.59
CA GLU A 61 0.93 -5.85 12.82
C GLU A 61 -0.18 -6.79 12.33
N VAL A 62 0.01 -7.41 11.16
CA VAL A 62 -0.91 -8.42 10.64
C VAL A 62 -0.92 -9.67 11.51
N VAL A 63 0.25 -10.16 11.95
CA VAL A 63 0.35 -11.33 12.83
C VAL A 63 -0.37 -11.07 14.15
N THR A 64 -0.14 -9.92 14.78
CA THR A 64 -0.83 -9.52 16.03
C THR A 64 -2.34 -9.55 15.85
N TYR A 65 -2.86 -9.00 14.73
CA TYR A 65 -4.28 -9.05 14.43
C TYR A 65 -4.82 -10.49 14.31
N LEU A 66 -4.06 -11.39 13.68
CA LEU A 66 -4.46 -12.80 13.53
C LEU A 66 -4.47 -13.54 14.87
N GLU A 67 -3.52 -13.26 15.76
CA GLU A 67 -3.47 -13.77 17.13
C GLU A 67 -4.67 -13.28 17.94
N ASP A 68 -4.94 -11.97 17.93
CA ASP A 68 -6.07 -11.36 18.65
C ASP A 68 -7.44 -11.90 18.20
N LYS A 69 -7.55 -12.30 16.94
CA LYS A 69 -8.76 -12.93 16.38
C LYS A 69 -8.83 -14.45 16.63
N GLY A 70 -7.79 -15.04 17.21
CA GLY A 70 -7.70 -16.49 17.47
C GLY A 70 -7.52 -17.32 16.21
N TYR A 71 -7.01 -16.73 15.12
CA TYR A 71 -6.71 -17.48 13.88
C TYR A 71 -5.40 -18.25 13.95
N LEU A 72 -4.51 -17.88 14.87
CA LEU A 72 -3.27 -18.59 15.15
C LEU A 72 -3.41 -19.32 16.50
N GLN A 73 -2.97 -20.57 16.52
CA GLN A 73 -2.85 -21.39 17.73
C GLN A 73 -1.37 -21.67 17.95
N ASP A 74 -0.97 -21.84 19.21
CA ASP A 74 0.39 -22.22 19.61
C ASP A 74 0.82 -23.58 19.01
#